data_AF-A0AA40VV30-F1
#
_entry.id   AF-A0AA40VV30-F1
#
_cell.length_a   1.000
_cell.length_b   1.000
_cell.length_c   1.000
_cell.angle_alpha   90.00
_cell.angle_beta   90.00
_cell.angle_gamma   90.00
#
_symmetry.space_group_name_H-M   'P 1'
#
loop_
_entity.id
_entity.type
_entity.pdbx_description
1 polymer ?
#
loop_
_entity_poly.entity_id
_entity_poly.type
_entity_poly.pdbx_seq_one_letter_code
_entity_poly.pdbx_strand_id
1 'polypeptide(L)' 'MSQPKPNFEQMTIKDLREYILAHRNDEDAIHAMALRLRNEGKTGTVDEFLEHIKQQTQES' A
#
# COMPACT_ATOMS: atom_id res chain seq x y z
N MET A 1 -15.34 -18.76 -4.81
CA MET A 1 -15.03 -17.88 -5.96
C MET A 1 -13.89 -16.98 -5.53
N SER A 2 -12.72 -17.10 -6.15
CA SER A 2 -11.58 -16.23 -5.85
C SER A 2 -11.95 -14.81 -6.28
N GLN A 3 -12.11 -13.89 -5.32
CA GLN A 3 -12.25 -12.48 -5.67
C GLN A 3 -11.02 -12.09 -6.50
N PRO A 4 -11.19 -11.50 -7.70
CA PRO A 4 -10.05 -11.03 -8.46
C PRO A 4 -9.33 -9.99 -7.61
N LYS A 5 -8.06 -10.25 -7.28
CA LYS A 5 -7.21 -9.22 -6.66
C LYS A 5 -7.23 -7.99 -7.58
N PRO A 6 -7.45 -6.78 -7.04
CA PRO A 6 -7.39 -5.57 -7.85
C PRO A 6 -6.03 -5.42 -8.52
N ASN A 7 -6.00 -4.92 -9.76
CA ASN A 7 -4.73 -4.55 -10.40
C ASN A 7 -4.21 -3.27 -9.73
N PHE A 8 -3.38 -3.43 -8.71
CA PHE A 8 -2.77 -2.32 -7.98
C PHE A 8 -1.92 -1.41 -8.89
N GLU A 9 -1.38 -1.97 -9.98
CA GLU A 9 -0.66 -1.24 -11.02
C GLU A 9 -1.55 -0.36 -11.91
N GLN A 10 -2.85 -0.61 -11.96
CA GLN A 10 -3.82 0.17 -12.74
C GLN A 10 -4.65 1.14 -11.89
N MET A 11 -4.72 0.93 -10.57
CA MET A 11 -5.42 1.83 -9.62
C MET A 11 -4.77 3.21 -9.59
N THR A 12 -5.37 4.26 -9.03
CA THR A 12 -4.60 5.47 -8.70
C THR A 12 -3.87 5.29 -7.36
N ILE A 13 -2.87 6.13 -7.03
CA ILE A 13 -2.25 6.10 -5.70
C ILE A 13 -3.30 6.34 -4.60
N LYS A 14 -4.32 7.14 -4.90
CA LYS A 14 -5.43 7.41 -3.99
C LYS A 14 -6.26 6.15 -3.74
N ASP A 15 -6.69 5.45 -4.80
CA ASP A 15 -7.46 4.21 -4.67
C ASP A 15 -6.64 3.11 -3.97
N LEU A 16 -5.35 3.02 -4.29
CA LEU A 16 -4.43 2.07 -3.67
C LEU A 16 -4.25 2.36 -2.17
N ARG A 17 -4.22 3.65 -1.77
CA ARG A 17 -4.19 4.05 -0.36
C ARG A 17 -5.45 3.62 0.36
N GLU A 18 -6.62 3.91 -0.21
CA GLU A 18 -7.91 3.53 0.37
C GLU A 18 -8.04 2.01 0.49
N TYR A 19 -7.54 1.28 -0.51
CA TYR A 19 -7.50 -0.18 -0.49
C TYR A 19 -6.58 -0.71 0.62
N ILE A 20 -5.35 -0.21 0.74
CA ILE A 20 -4.42 -0.60 1.82
C ILE A 20 -5.00 -0.27 3.19
N LEU A 21 -5.72 0.86 3.33
CA LEU A 21 -6.37 1.21 4.60
C LEU A 21 -7.48 0.22 4.98
N ALA A 22 -8.22 -0.31 4.00
CA ALA A 22 -9.24 -1.34 4.19
C ALA A 22 -8.65 -2.76 4.32
N HIS A 23 -7.51 -3.01 3.69
CA HIS A 23 -6.82 -4.31 3.61
C HIS A 23 -5.37 -4.17 4.06
N ARG A 24 -5.16 -3.78 5.32
CA ARG A 24 -3.83 -3.45 5.90
C ARG A 24 -2.85 -4.61 5.95
N ASN A 25 -3.34 -5.84 5.80
CA ASN A 25 -2.52 -7.06 5.76
C ASN A 25 -2.23 -7.51 4.31
N ASP A 26 -2.66 -6.74 3.31
CA ASP A 26 -2.41 -7.06 1.90
C ASP A 26 -1.03 -6.54 1.49
N GLU A 27 -0.03 -7.41 1.63
CA GLU A 27 1.36 -7.13 1.29
C GLU A 27 1.54 -6.77 -0.20
N ASP A 28 0.73 -7.33 -1.09
CA ASP A 28 0.73 -7.01 -2.53
C ASP A 28 0.36 -5.54 -2.75
N ALA A 29 -0.70 -5.07 -2.08
CA ALA A 29 -1.16 -3.69 -2.19
C ALA A 29 -0.10 -2.70 -1.64
N ILE A 30 0.49 -3.03 -0.48
CA ILE A 30 1.55 -2.26 0.15
C ILE A 30 2.78 -2.18 -0.76
N HIS A 31 3.21 -3.31 -1.34
CA HIS A 31 4.36 -3.37 -2.24
C HIS A 31 4.12 -2.58 -3.54
N ALA A 32 2.91 -2.63 -4.09
CA ALA A 32 2.55 -1.84 -5.27
C ALA A 32 2.60 -0.32 -4.99
N MET A 33 2.21 0.10 -3.78
CA MET A 33 2.32 1.52 -3.38
C MET A 33 3.78 1.94 -3.22
N ALA A 34 4.60 1.08 -2.63
CA ALA A 34 6.04 1.28 -2.50
C ALA A 34 6.73 1.49 -3.87
N LEU A 35 6.44 0.62 -4.82
CA LEU A 35 6.99 0.70 -6.19
C LEU A 35 6.59 1.99 -6.91
N ARG A 36 5.35 2.45 -6.75
CA ARG A 36 4.86 3.67 -7.38
C ARG A 36 5.50 4.93 -6.84
N LEU A 37 5.58 5.04 -5.51
CA LEU A 37 6.23 6.18 -4.86
C LEU A 37 7.72 6.24 -5.22
N ARG A 38 8.38 5.08 -5.34
CA ARG A 38 9.76 4.97 -5.85
C ARG A 38 9.87 5.44 -7.31
N ASN A 39 8.96 5.03 -8.19
CA ASN A 39 8.97 5.43 -9.61
C ASN A 39 8.63 6.91 -9.83
N GLU A 40 7.80 7.53 -8.98
CA GLU A 40 7.49 8.96 -9.04
C GLU A 40 8.62 9.86 -8.53
N GLY A 41 9.72 9.30 -8.00
CA GLY A 41 10.84 10.07 -7.43
C GLY A 41 10.45 10.86 -6.18
N LYS A 42 9.23 10.67 -5.66
CA LYS A 42 8.75 11.21 -4.39
C LYS A 42 9.22 10.27 -3.29
N THR A 43 10.50 10.39 -2.94
CA THR A 43 11.10 9.78 -1.74
C THR A 43 10.64 10.45 -0.43
N GLY A 44 9.46 11.09 -0.44
CA GLY A 44 8.61 11.25 0.74
C GLY A 44 7.97 9.90 1.09
N THR A 45 8.87 8.98 1.44
CA THR A 45 8.75 7.97 2.49
C THR A 45 7.53 7.03 2.42
N VAL A 46 7.56 6.16 1.41
CA VAL A 46 7.10 4.77 1.55
C VAL A 46 7.50 4.19 2.91
N ASP A 47 8.73 4.50 3.34
CA ASP A 47 9.27 4.09 4.64
C ASP A 47 8.46 4.66 5.82
N GLU A 48 8.05 5.93 5.79
CA GLU A 48 7.16 6.50 6.82
C GLU A 48 5.77 5.87 6.74
N PHE A 49 5.28 5.59 5.53
CA PHE A 49 4.00 4.91 5.36
C PHE A 49 4.04 3.47 5.90
N LEU A 50 5.12 2.75 5.63
CA LEU A 50 5.37 1.40 6.13
C LEU A 50 5.59 1.40 7.64
N GLU A 51 6.38 2.34 8.17
CA GLU A 51 6.55 2.55 9.62
C GLU A 51 5.20 2.82 10.29
N HIS A 52 4.35 3.66 9.68
CA HIS A 52 3.03 3.96 10.21
C HIS A 52 2.10 2.74 10.20
N ILE A 53 2.11 1.94 9.13
CA ILE A 53 1.34 0.69 9.08
C ILE A 53 1.88 -0.31 10.10
N LYS A 54 3.20 -0.49 10.18
CA LYS A 54 3.85 -1.48 11.04
C LYS A 54 3.68 -1.16 12.53
N GLN A 55 3.69 0.13 12.90
CA GLN A 55 3.34 0.58 14.24
C GLN A 55 1.89 0.21 14.60
N GLN A 56 0.93 0.36 13.67
CA GLN A 56 -0.46 -0.02 13.92
C GLN A 56 -0.70 -1.55 14.03
N THR A 57 0.17 -2.39 13.46
CA THR A 57 0.03 -3.86 13.52
C THR A 57 0.67 -4.51 14.75
N GLN A 58 1.59 -3.83 15.45
CA GLN A 58 2.28 -4.40 16.63
C GLN A 58 1.62 -4.09 17.98
N GLU A 59 0.60 -3.23 18.04
CA GLU A 59 -0.16 -2.92 19.27
C GLU A 59 -1.44 -3.76 19.42
N SER A 60 -1.38 -5.09 19.24
CA SER A 60 -2.49 -6.00 19.55
C SER A 60 -2.03 -7.19 20.38
#